data_AF-A0A522L4A0-F1
#
_entry.id   AF-A0A522L4A0-F1
#
_cell.length_a   1.000
_cell.length_b   1.000
_cell.length_c   1.000
_cell.angle_alpha   90.00
_cell.angle_beta   90.00
_cell.angle_gamma   90.00
#
_symmetry.space_group_name_H-M   'P 1'
#
loop_
_entity.id
_entity.type
_entity.pdbx_description
1 polymer ?
#
loop_
_entity_poly.entity_id
_entity_poly.type
_entity_poly.pdbx_seq_one_letter_code
_entity_poly.pdbx_strand_id
1 'polypeptide(L)'
;MTQLVVATRNKKKLAEIKEILKGINVELHSLDSYKGAPQVLENGRSFQENAVKKAVKLARFTGKLCLGEDSGLCVDALGGAPGIYSARFSGRDKNDLKNNLKLL
;
A
#
# COMPACT_ATOMS: atom_id res chain seq x y z
N MET A 1 -6.35 17.37 16.56
CA MET A 1 -6.16 16.68 15.27
C MET A 1 -5.93 15.22 15.53
N THR A 2 -6.58 14.33 14.78
CA THR A 2 -6.33 12.88 14.92
C THR A 2 -5.08 12.52 14.15
N GLN A 3 -4.08 11.95 14.84
CA GLN A 3 -2.86 11.45 14.19
C GLN A 3 -3.15 10.16 13.43
N LEU A 4 -2.82 10.13 12.15
CA LEU A 4 -3.04 8.98 11.27
C LEU A 4 -1.74 8.60 10.58
N VAL A 5 -1.24 7.40 10.85
CA VAL A 5 -0.04 6.87 10.20
C VAL A 5 -0.45 6.17 8.91
N VAL A 6 0.12 6.56 7.79
CA VAL A 6 -0.10 5.85 6.51
C VAL A 6 0.81 4.62 6.48
N ALA A 7 0.22 3.44 6.42
CA ALA A 7 0.88 2.14 6.56
C ALA A 7 1.64 1.71 5.28
N THR A 8 2.41 2.63 4.68
CA THR A 8 3.16 2.43 3.43
C THR A 8 4.52 3.12 3.49
N ARG A 9 5.51 2.56 2.78
CA ARG A 9 6.79 3.21 2.48
C ARG A 9 6.87 3.74 1.05
N ASN A 10 5.80 3.58 0.27
CA ASN A 10 5.75 4.08 -1.09
C ASN A 10 5.46 5.59 -1.07
N LYS A 11 6.46 6.39 -1.45
CA LYS A 11 6.37 7.86 -1.49
C LYS A 11 5.28 8.37 -2.43
N LYS A 12 5.05 7.72 -3.58
CA LYS A 12 4.00 8.10 -4.53
C LYS A 12 2.62 7.94 -3.87
N LYS A 13 2.37 6.77 -3.26
CA LYS A 13 1.13 6.49 -2.52
C LYS A 13 0.90 7.45 -1.35
N LEU A 14 1.96 7.79 -0.61
CA LEU A 14 1.84 8.77 0.48
C LEU A 14 1.40 10.14 -0.05
N ALA A 15 1.92 10.58 -1.19
CA ALA A 15 1.51 11.84 -1.82
C ALA A 15 0.05 11.78 -2.30
N GLU A 16 -0.37 10.69 -2.94
CA GLU A 16 -1.76 10.47 -3.36
C GLU A 16 -2.74 10.50 -2.17
N ILE A 17 -2.43 9.79 -1.09
CA ILE A 17 -3.27 9.75 0.11
C ILE A 17 -3.35 11.13 0.78
N LYS A 18 -2.24 11.88 0.80
CA LYS A 18 -2.24 13.26 1.30
C LYS A 18 -3.19 14.16 0.51
N GLU A 19 -3.21 14.01 -0.81
CA GLU A 19 -4.13 14.80 -1.65
C GLU A 19 -5.59 14.36 -1.45
N ILE A 20 -5.86 13.04 -1.40
CA ILE A 20 -7.22 12.51 -1.17
C ILE A 20 -7.80 12.99 0.16
N LEU A 21 -6.98 13.04 1.22
CA LEU A 21 -7.43 13.42 2.56
C LEU A 21 -7.30 14.93 2.84
N LYS A 22 -6.99 15.73 1.82
CA LYS A 22 -6.89 17.18 1.95
C LYS A 22 -8.23 17.78 2.41
N GLY A 23 -8.17 18.61 3.44
CA GLY A 23 -9.36 19.21 4.06
C GLY A 23 -10.03 18.36 5.14
N ILE A 24 -9.59 17.12 5.36
CA ILE A 24 -10.01 16.30 6.49
C ILE A 24 -9.14 16.66 7.71
N ASN A 25 -9.74 16.73 8.91
CA ASN A 25 -9.06 17.09 10.16
C ASN A 25 -8.17 15.95 10.72
N VAL A 26 -7.21 15.49 9.92
CA VAL A 26 -6.24 14.44 10.26
C VAL A 26 -4.81 14.93 10.02
N GLU A 27 -3.90 14.54 10.91
CA GLU A 27 -2.47 14.78 10.75
C GLU A 27 -1.81 13.51 10.20
N LEU A 28 -1.34 13.55 8.95
CA LEU A 28 -0.77 12.39 8.28
C LEU A 28 0.72 12.21 8.60
N HIS A 29 1.05 11.07 9.19
CA HIS A 29 2.44 10.67 9.45
C HIS A 29 2.90 9.59 8.47
N SER A 30 4.15 9.71 8.02
CA SER A 30 4.81 8.66 7.24
C SER A 30 5.27 7.54 8.16
N LEU A 31 5.21 6.30 7.67
CA LEU A 31 5.81 5.16 8.35
C LEU A 31 7.34 5.30 8.51
N ASP A 32 7.99 6.12 7.69
CA ASP A 32 9.43 6.37 7.79
C ASP A 32 9.84 7.06 9.10
N SER A 33 8.92 7.73 9.79
CA SER A 33 9.15 8.28 11.13
C SER A 33 9.26 7.21 12.23
N TYR A 34 8.95 5.95 11.92
CA TYR A 34 8.93 4.83 12.87
C TYR A 34 10.07 3.87 12.56
N LYS A 35 11.25 4.13 13.17
CA LYS A 35 12.41 3.25 13.06
C LYS A 35 12.07 1.84 13.54
N GLY A 36 12.49 0.83 12.79
CA GLY A 36 12.22 -0.58 13.12
C GLY A 36 10.82 -1.08 12.73
N ALA A 37 9.97 -0.24 12.11
CA ALA A 37 8.65 -0.71 11.67
C ALA A 37 8.77 -1.91 10.72
N PRO A 38 8.09 -3.04 11.04
CA PRO A 38 8.30 -4.31 10.37
C PRO A 38 7.78 -4.27 8.94
N GLN A 39 8.39 -5.05 8.05
CA GLN A 39 7.77 -5.34 6.76
C GLN A 39 6.50 -6.17 6.97
N VAL A 40 5.47 -5.85 6.20
CA VAL A 40 4.20 -6.59 6.17
C VAL A 40 4.19 -7.46 4.92
N LEU A 41 4.13 -8.77 5.12
CA LEU A 41 3.99 -9.71 4.00
C LEU A 41 2.55 -9.65 3.47
N GLU A 42 2.39 -9.20 2.23
CA GLU A 42 1.12 -9.11 1.50
C GLU A 42 0.81 -10.45 0.81
N ASN A 43 0.30 -11.41 1.59
CA ASN A 43 -0.11 -12.74 1.12
C ASN A 43 -1.62 -12.97 1.23
N GLY A 44 -2.40 -11.89 1.34
CA GLY A 44 -3.86 -11.95 1.28
C GLY A 44 -4.34 -12.34 -0.12
N ARG A 45 -5.58 -12.81 -0.20
CA ARG A 45 -6.26 -13.20 -1.42
C ARG A 45 -7.01 -12.04 -2.09
N SER A 46 -7.05 -10.88 -1.44
CA SER A 46 -7.70 -9.66 -1.94
C SER A 46 -6.93 -8.41 -1.52
N PHE A 47 -7.19 -7.29 -2.20
CA PHE A 47 -6.67 -5.98 -1.80
C PHE A 47 -7.10 -5.60 -0.38
N GLN A 48 -8.36 -5.87 -0.02
CA GLN A 48 -8.89 -5.59 1.31
C GLN A 48 -8.13 -6.36 2.40
N GLU A 49 -7.85 -7.65 2.20
CA GLU A 49 -7.07 -8.44 3.17
C GLU A 49 -5.67 -7.87 3.36
N ASN A 50 -4.98 -7.49 2.28
CA ASN A 50 -3.65 -6.89 2.38
C ASN A 50 -3.69 -5.51 3.06
N ALA A 51 -4.68 -4.67 2.74
CA ALA A 51 -4.86 -3.35 3.35
C ALA A 51 -5.10 -3.47 4.86
N VAL A 52 -6.05 -4.32 5.28
CA VAL A 52 -6.34 -4.58 6.71
C VAL A 52 -5.11 -5.12 7.41
N LYS A 53 -4.41 -6.08 6.81
CA LYS A 53 -3.20 -6.67 7.40
C LYS A 53 -2.10 -5.63 7.63
N LYS A 54 -1.90 -4.71 6.68
CA LYS A 54 -0.98 -3.58 6.82
C LYS A 54 -1.40 -2.65 7.95
N ALA A 55 -2.66 -2.23 7.97
CA ALA A 55 -3.21 -1.35 9.01
C ALA A 55 -3.02 -1.95 10.41
N VAL A 56 -3.50 -3.18 10.63
CA VAL A 56 -3.49 -3.84 11.94
C VAL A 56 -2.07 -4.09 12.44
N LYS A 57 -1.18 -4.61 11.58
CA LYS A 57 0.20 -4.92 11.99
C LYS A 57 0.97 -3.66 12.38
N LEU A 58 0.82 -2.59 11.62
CA LEU A 58 1.53 -1.33 11.88
C LEU A 58 0.87 -0.51 12.99
N ALA A 59 -0.45 -0.61 13.19
CA ALA A 59 -1.11 -0.03 14.36
C ALA A 59 -0.58 -0.66 15.67
N ARG A 60 -0.47 -1.99 15.69
CA ARG A 60 0.11 -2.72 16.84
C ARG A 60 1.57 -2.33 17.12
N PHE A 61 2.36 -2.09 16.07
CA PHE A 61 3.75 -1.68 16.23
C PHE A 61 3.89 -0.22 16.70
N THR A 62 3.13 0.70 16.11
CA THR A 62 3.26 2.14 16.35
C THR A 62 2.49 2.62 17.58
N GLY A 63 1.48 1.88 18.04
CA GLY A 63 0.54 2.32 19.06
C GLY A 63 -0.37 3.46 18.60
N LYS A 64 -0.50 3.67 17.28
CA LYS A 64 -1.26 4.77 16.66
C LYS A 64 -2.32 4.22 15.71
N LEU A 65 -3.27 5.09 15.35
CA LEU A 65 -4.21 4.80 14.28
C LEU A 65 -3.45 4.69 12.96
N CYS A 66 -3.63 3.58 12.24
CA CYS A 66 -2.98 3.34 10.95
C CYS A 66 -3.98 3.16 9.82
N LEU A 67 -3.75 3.85 8.70
CA LEU A 67 -4.46 3.64 7.45
C LEU A 67 -3.68 2.63 6.59
N GLY A 68 -4.27 1.46 6.37
CA GLY A 68 -3.79 0.49 5.38
C GLY A 68 -4.44 0.73 4.03
N GLU A 69 -3.67 0.50 2.97
CA GLU A 69 -4.12 0.65 1.58
C GLU A 69 -3.48 -0.48 0.77
N ASP A 70 -4.20 -1.02 -0.21
CA ASP A 70 -3.64 -1.92 -1.22
C ASP A 70 -4.31 -1.62 -2.56
N SER A 71 -3.53 -1.66 -3.64
CA SER A 71 -3.98 -1.29 -4.98
C SER A 71 -3.25 -2.11 -6.02
N GLY A 72 -3.89 -2.23 -7.18
CA GLY A 72 -3.36 -2.91 -8.34
C GLY A 72 -4.22 -2.66 -9.57
N LEU A 73 -3.72 -3.11 -10.71
CA LEU A 73 -4.42 -3.11 -11.98
C LEU A 73 -5.10 -4.47 -12.17
N CYS A 74 -6.38 -4.45 -12.51
CA CYS A 74 -7.12 -5.63 -12.92
C CYS A 74 -7.47 -5.47 -14.41
N VAL A 75 -7.11 -6.45 -15.24
CA VAL A 75 -7.42 -6.44 -16.67
C VAL A 75 -8.41 -7.56 -16.97
N ASP A 76 -9.58 -7.20 -17.47
CA ASP A 76 -10.68 -8.14 -17.71
C ASP A 76 -10.29 -9.27 -18.67
N ALA A 77 -9.57 -8.93 -19.75
CA ALA A 77 -9.06 -9.90 -20.73
C ALA A 77 -8.07 -10.92 -20.13
N LEU A 78 -7.49 -10.61 -18.96
CA LEU A 78 -6.58 -11.50 -18.23
C LEU A 78 -7.24 -12.10 -16.98
N GLY A 79 -8.57 -12.10 -16.89
CA GLY A 79 -9.30 -12.60 -15.74
C GLY A 79 -8.99 -11.83 -14.45
N GLY A 80 -8.71 -10.53 -14.56
CA GLY A 80 -8.37 -9.67 -13.43
C GLY A 80 -6.88 -9.65 -13.07
N ALA A 81 -6.01 -10.37 -13.79
CA ALA A 81 -4.57 -10.21 -13.62
C ALA A 81 -4.11 -8.81 -14.12
N PRO A 82 -3.03 -8.23 -13.56
CA PRO A 82 -2.18 -8.76 -12.49
C PRO A 82 -2.77 -8.72 -11.07
N GLY A 83 -3.83 -7.94 -10.81
CA GLY A 83 -4.52 -7.89 -9.53
C GLY A 83 -3.60 -7.56 -8.35
N ILE A 84 -3.69 -8.34 -7.28
CA ILE A 84 -2.83 -8.21 -6.07
C ILE A 84 -1.33 -8.40 -6.33
N TYR A 85 -0.95 -8.86 -7.53
CA TYR A 85 0.45 -9.04 -7.94
C TYR A 85 0.98 -7.86 -8.76
N SER A 86 0.20 -6.80 -8.98
CA SER A 86 0.56 -5.66 -9.84
C SER A 86 1.95 -5.10 -9.58
N ALA A 87 2.28 -4.84 -8.31
CA ALA A 87 3.57 -4.29 -7.92
C ALA A 87 4.74 -5.28 -8.09
N ARG A 88 4.49 -6.54 -8.47
CA ARG A 88 5.48 -7.62 -8.64
C ARG A 88 5.17 -8.52 -9.84
N PHE A 89 4.48 -7.98 -10.84
CA PHE A 89 3.97 -8.76 -11.95
C PHE A 89 5.11 -9.40 -12.77
N SER A 90 6.23 -8.69 -12.94
CA SER A 90 7.43 -9.19 -13.62
C SER A 90 8.40 -9.96 -12.71
N GLY A 91 7.99 -10.38 -11.50
CA GLY A 91 8.78 -11.25 -10.62
C GLY A 91 9.90 -10.56 -9.85
N ARG A 92 11.06 -11.21 -9.76
CA ARG A 92 12.18 -10.83 -8.86
C ARG A 92 12.78 -9.46 -9.19
N ASP A 93 13.04 -9.18 -10.47
CA ASP A 93 13.69 -7.93 -10.91
C ASP A 93 12.67 -6.87 -11.32
N LYS A 94 11.55 -6.82 -10.59
CA LYS A 94 10.42 -5.95 -10.86
C LYS A 94 10.75 -4.46 -10.86
N ASN A 95 10.17 -3.75 -11.82
CA ASN A 95 10.05 -2.30 -11.81
C ASN A 95 8.82 -1.90 -12.64
N ASP A 96 8.44 -0.62 -12.58
CA ASP A 96 7.26 -0.10 -13.29
C ASP A 96 7.34 -0.43 -14.80
N LEU A 97 8.50 -0.22 -15.45
CA LEU A 97 8.71 -0.51 -16.88
C LEU A 97 8.52 -2.00 -17.21
N LYS A 98 9.13 -2.91 -16.46
CA LYS A 98 9.06 -4.36 -16.69
C LYS A 98 7.68 -4.93 -16.39
N ASN A 99 6.99 -4.40 -15.38
CA ASN A 99 5.59 -4.77 -15.11
C ASN A 99 4.71 -4.37 -16.30
N ASN A 100 4.91 -3.16 -16.84
CA ASN A 100 4.16 -2.68 -17.99
C ASN A 100 4.50 -3.48 -19.26
N LEU A 101 5.78 -3.73 -19.55
CA LEU A 101 6.21 -4.53 -20.70
C LEU A 101 5.73 -5.99 -20.66
N LYS A 102 5.53 -6.55 -19.47
CA LYS A 102 4.94 -7.90 -19.33
C LYS A 102 3.43 -7.90 -19.58
N LEU A 103 2.78 -6.75 -19.41
CA LEU A 103 1.34 -6.60 -19.59
C LEU A 103 0.96 -6.32 -21.06
N LEU A 104 1.80 -5.55 -21.75
CA LEU A 104 1.70 -5.29 -23.20
C LEU A 104 2.01 -6.56 -24.01
#